data_AF-A0A0C2JVT2-F1
#
_entry.id   AF-A0A0C2JVT2-F1
#
_cell.length_a   1.000
_cell.length_b   1.000
_cell.length_c   1.000
_cell.angle_alpha   90.00
_cell.angle_beta   90.00
_cell.angle_gamma   90.00
#
_symmetry.space_group_name_H-M   'P 1'
#
loop_
_entity.id
_entity.type
_entity.pdbx_description
1 polymer ?
#
loop_
_entity_poly.entity_id
_entity_poly.type
_entity_poly.pdbx_seq_one_letter_code
_entity_poly.pdbx_strand_id
1 'polypeptide(L)'
;MNKFMPYVRKFTETQIFIGHVTKGYRRFKNRKNKWYVIDLNYPDYVYKPYVIGFAKLIRRNIFPELASVHSNTHLIPMEDIHMSYLVLATDYRLIDEHRLH
;
A
#
# COMPACT_ATOMS: atom_id res chain seq x y z
N MET A 1 6.65 -16.44 -18.76
CA MET A 1 6.12 -15.09 -18.48
C MET A 1 4.74 -14.77 -19.09
N ASN A 2 4.13 -15.63 -19.93
CA ASN A 2 2.98 -15.23 -20.78
C ASN A 2 1.58 -15.20 -20.12
N LYS A 3 1.41 -15.61 -18.85
CA LYS A 3 0.08 -15.63 -18.18
C LYS A 3 -0.32 -14.31 -17.52
N PHE A 4 0.62 -13.39 -17.29
CA PHE A 4 0.38 -12.17 -16.51
C PHE A 4 -0.35 -11.09 -17.31
N MET A 5 0.09 -10.77 -18.54
CA MET A 5 -0.53 -9.70 -19.34
C MET A 5 -2.01 -9.92 -19.68
N PRO A 6 -2.49 -11.13 -20.05
CA PRO A 6 -3.92 -11.39 -20.25
C PRO A 6 -4.75 -11.21 -18.97
N TYR A 7 -4.12 -11.37 -17.80
CA TYR A 7 -4.76 -11.17 -16.50
C TYR A 7 -4.82 -9.67 -16.14
N VAL A 8 -3.71 -8.93 -16.26
CA VAL A 8 -3.66 -7.47 -16.02
C VAL A 8 -4.65 -6.70 -16.91
N ARG A 9 -4.86 -7.15 -18.15
CA ARG A 9 -5.86 -6.57 -19.08
C ARG A 9 -7.32 -6.68 -18.62
N LYS A 10 -7.63 -7.46 -17.57
CA LYS A 10 -8.97 -7.55 -17.00
C LYS A 10 -9.29 -6.43 -16.01
N PHE A 11 -8.29 -5.67 -15.55
CA PHE A 11 -8.52 -4.61 -14.58
C PHE A 11 -9.19 -3.38 -15.21
N THR A 12 -10.26 -2.91 -14.58
CA THR A 12 -10.96 -1.68 -14.95
C THR A 12 -10.15 -0.44 -14.59
N GLU A 13 -10.48 0.71 -15.17
CA GLU A 13 -9.78 1.97 -14.91
C GLU A 13 -9.83 2.41 -13.44
N THR A 14 -10.89 2.01 -12.73
CA THR A 14 -11.08 2.23 -11.28
C THR A 14 -10.22 1.30 -10.41
N GLN A 15 -9.69 0.20 -10.95
CA GLN A 15 -8.77 -0.68 -10.24
C GLN A 15 -7.35 -0.13 -10.40
N ILE A 16 -6.93 0.63 -9.40
CA ILE A 16 -5.80 1.57 -9.48
C ILE A 16 -4.57 1.10 -8.71
N PHE A 17 -4.75 0.53 -7.52
CA PHE A 17 -3.69 0.02 -6.65
C PHE A 17 -4.09 -1.36 -6.15
N ILE A 18 -3.38 -2.39 -6.62
CA ILE A 18 -3.83 -3.79 -6.58
C ILE A 18 -2.71 -4.67 -6.00
N GLY A 19 -3.05 -5.57 -5.09
CA GLY A 19 -2.14 -6.53 -4.48
C GLY A 19 -2.80 -7.19 -3.27
N HIS A 20 -2.05 -7.96 -2.49
CA HIS A 20 -2.64 -8.62 -1.32
C HIS A 20 -2.96 -7.61 -0.20
N VAL A 21 -4.24 -7.31 0.05
CA VAL A 21 -4.65 -6.39 1.11
C VAL A 21 -4.77 -7.13 2.44
N THR A 22 -3.95 -6.74 3.41
CA THR A 22 -3.99 -7.27 4.76
C THR A 22 -4.69 -6.32 5.74
N LYS A 23 -5.17 -6.85 6.87
CA LYS A 23 -5.94 -6.14 7.91
C LYS A 23 -5.54 -6.62 9.30
N GLY A 24 -5.57 -5.72 10.30
CA GLY A 24 -5.37 -6.08 11.70
C GLY A 24 -3.93 -6.35 12.13
N TYR A 25 -2.93 -6.09 11.27
CA TYR A 25 -1.52 -6.25 11.61
C TYR A 25 -1.10 -5.26 12.70
N ARG A 26 -0.48 -5.77 13.77
CA ARG A 26 0.00 -4.97 14.89
C ARG A 26 1.35 -4.35 14.56
N ARG A 27 1.55 -3.09 14.98
CA ARG A 27 2.84 -2.39 14.85
C ARG A 27 3.90 -3.04 15.73
N PHE A 28 5.08 -3.28 15.16
CA PHE A 28 6.22 -3.80 15.91
C PHE A 28 6.78 -2.72 16.85
N LYS A 29 6.70 -2.94 18.17
CA LYS A 29 7.25 -2.04 19.20
C LYS A 29 8.70 -2.32 19.60
N ASN A 30 9.28 -3.45 19.16
CA ASN A 30 10.66 -3.80 19.47
C ASN A 30 11.63 -3.09 18.50
N ARG A 31 12.49 -2.20 19.01
CA ARG A 31 13.50 -1.45 18.25
C ARG A 31 14.50 -2.32 17.46
N LYS A 32 14.63 -3.61 17.81
CA LYS A 32 15.48 -4.58 17.10
C LYS A 32 14.77 -5.27 15.91
N ASN A 33 13.48 -5.02 15.70
CA ASN A 33 12.75 -5.58 14.56
C ASN A 33 13.00 -4.73 13.30
N LYS A 34 13.25 -5.37 12.14
CA LYS A 34 13.41 -4.70 10.83
C LYS A 34 12.27 -3.73 10.50
N TRP A 35 11.06 -4.05 10.95
CA TRP A 35 9.81 -3.33 10.69
C TRP A 35 9.34 -2.51 11.89
N TYR A 36 10.26 -2.10 12.76
CA TYR A 36 9.98 -1.21 13.87
C TYR A 36 9.57 0.19 13.38
N VAL A 37 8.46 0.71 13.89
CA VAL A 37 7.95 2.05 13.60
C VAL A 37 7.70 2.79 14.90
N ILE A 38 8.30 3.99 15.05
CA ILE A 38 8.14 4.85 16.22
C ILE A 38 6.73 5.45 16.30
N ASP A 39 6.27 5.78 17.51
CA ASP A 39 4.93 6.35 17.75
C ASP A 39 4.70 7.67 16.98
N LEU A 40 5.75 8.49 16.82
CA LEU A 40 5.72 9.73 16.02
C LEU A 40 5.37 9.48 14.53
N ASN A 41 5.77 8.34 13.98
CA ASN A 41 5.53 8.03 12.57
C ASN A 41 4.19 7.31 12.37
N TYR A 42 3.71 6.57 13.37
CA TYR A 42 2.38 5.98 13.39
C TYR A 42 1.93 5.74 14.85
N PRO A 43 0.97 6.51 15.38
CA PRO A 43 0.61 6.44 16.80
C PRO A 43 -0.13 5.15 17.14
N ASP A 44 -1.01 4.67 16.25
CA ASP A 44 -1.89 3.54 16.55
C ASP A 44 -1.11 2.22 16.74
N TYR A 45 -1.73 1.31 17.50
CA TYR A 45 -1.16 -0.02 17.75
C TYR A 45 -1.40 -1.01 16.60
N VAL A 46 -2.42 -0.75 15.78
CA VAL A 46 -2.85 -1.60 14.67
C VAL A 46 -2.84 -0.77 13.39
N TYR A 47 -2.25 -1.33 12.33
CA TYR A 47 -2.27 -0.69 11.03
C TYR A 47 -3.68 -0.75 10.41
N LYS A 48 -4.13 0.36 9.83
CA LYS A 48 -5.23 0.37 8.85
C LYS A 48 -4.90 -0.58 7.69
N PRO A 49 -5.90 -1.07 6.93
CA PRO A 49 -5.66 -1.97 5.80
C PRO A 49 -4.60 -1.44 4.83
N TYR A 50 -3.70 -2.31 4.38
CA TYR A 50 -2.63 -1.97 3.45
C TYR A 50 -2.29 -3.14 2.53
N VAL A 51 -1.73 -2.87 1.36
CA VAL A 51 -1.22 -3.91 0.45
C VAL A 51 0.17 -4.35 0.93
N ILE A 52 0.28 -5.62 1.30
CA ILE A 52 1.51 -6.24 1.79
C ILE A 52 2.18 -7.09 0.70
N GLY A 53 3.50 -7.15 0.70
CA GLY A 53 4.25 -8.21 0.02
C GLY A 53 4.92 -7.79 -1.28
N PHE A 54 5.37 -8.80 -2.04
CA PHE A 54 6.38 -8.63 -3.09
C PHE A 54 5.82 -8.10 -4.43
N ALA A 55 4.52 -8.22 -4.66
CA ALA A 55 3.90 -7.85 -5.93
C ALA A 55 2.73 -6.87 -5.74
N LYS A 56 2.85 -5.72 -6.40
CA LYS A 56 1.82 -4.66 -6.44
C LYS A 56 1.66 -4.20 -7.89
N LEU A 57 0.45 -3.89 -8.30
CA LEU A 57 0.15 -3.23 -9.57
C LEU A 57 -0.44 -1.85 -9.30
N ILE A 58 0.16 -0.84 -9.92
CA ILE A 58 -0.18 0.57 -9.73
C ILE A 58 -0.41 1.18 -11.11
N ARG A 59 -1.56 1.84 -11.32
CA ARG A 59 -1.79 2.59 -12.56
C ARG A 59 -0.93 3.85 -12.58
N ARG A 60 -0.24 4.08 -13.70
CA ARG A 60 0.74 5.18 -13.82
C ARG A 60 0.12 6.58 -13.67
N ASN A 61 -1.15 6.76 -14.02
CA ASN A 61 -1.83 8.06 -14.02
C ASN A 61 -2.00 8.67 -12.61
N ILE A 62 -1.92 7.88 -11.53
CA ILE A 62 -2.11 8.40 -10.17
C ILE A 62 -0.83 8.91 -9.48
N PHE A 63 0.35 8.68 -10.04
CA PHE A 63 1.61 9.12 -9.42
C PHE A 63 1.72 10.64 -9.16
N PRO A 64 1.23 11.56 -10.03
CA PRO A 64 1.24 12.99 -9.74
C PRO A 64 0.42 13.35 -8.49
N GLU A 65 -0.73 12.69 -8.30
CA GLU A 65 -1.61 12.87 -7.14
C GLU A 65 -0.97 12.29 -5.87
N LEU A 66 -0.45 11.05 -5.93
CA LEU A 66 0.27 10.45 -4.81
C LEU A 66 1.50 11.28 -4.39
N ALA A 67 2.21 11.91 -5.34
CA ALA A 67 3.32 12.80 -5.05
C ALA A 67 2.88 14.07 -4.31
N SER A 68 1.72 14.64 -4.69
CA SER A 68 1.11 15.79 -4.01
C SER A 68 0.62 15.45 -2.59
N VAL A 69 0.03 14.27 -2.40
CA VAL A 69 -0.32 13.77 -1.05
C VAL A 69 0.95 13.52 -0.23
N HIS A 70 1.98 12.91 -0.83
CA HIS A 70 3.23 12.59 -0.15
C HIS A 70 3.96 13.83 0.37
N SER A 71 4.04 14.92 -0.39
CA SER A 71 4.72 16.14 0.04
C SER A 71 4.08 16.78 1.29
N ASN A 72 2.82 16.42 1.59
CA ASN A 72 2.06 16.88 2.76
C ASN A 72 1.89 15.80 3.83
N THR A 73 2.48 14.62 3.66
CA THR A 73 2.30 13.45 4.55
C THR A 73 3.63 13.02 5.17
N HIS A 74 3.67 12.90 6.50
CA HIS A 74 4.85 12.39 7.21
C HIS A 74 5.19 10.95 6.79
N LEU A 75 6.49 10.66 6.61
CA LEU A 75 6.94 9.37 6.10
C LEU A 75 6.77 8.24 7.13
N ILE A 76 5.98 7.23 6.79
CA ILE A 76 5.99 5.95 7.50
C ILE A 76 7.13 5.09 6.93
N PRO A 77 8.09 4.61 7.74
CA PRO A 77 9.27 3.87 7.25
C PRO A 77 8.95 2.39 6.93
N MET A 78 7.82 2.15 6.27
CA MET A 78 7.38 0.88 5.72
C MET A 78 6.64 1.16 4.40
N GLU A 79 7.29 0.91 3.26
CA GLU A 79 6.80 1.30 1.93
C GLU A 79 5.39 0.76 1.62
N ASP A 80 5.14 -0.54 1.87
CA ASP A 80 3.81 -1.18 1.81
C ASP A 80 2.70 -0.34 2.47
N ILE A 81 2.97 0.16 3.68
CA ILE A 81 2.01 0.90 4.50
C ILE A 81 1.90 2.34 3.99
N HIS A 82 3.04 3.01 3.77
CA HIS A 82 3.09 4.39 3.32
C HIS A 82 2.37 4.57 1.98
N MET A 83 2.72 3.75 0.97
CA MET A 83 2.09 3.80 -0.35
C MET A 83 0.60 3.51 -0.28
N SER A 84 0.18 2.52 0.52
CA SER A 84 -1.24 2.23 0.72
C SER A 84 -2.00 3.39 1.36
N TYR A 85 -1.37 4.11 2.29
CA TYR A 85 -2.01 5.24 2.97
C TYR A 85 -2.06 6.50 2.11
N LEU A 86 -1.07 6.72 1.22
CA LEU A 86 -1.18 7.76 0.19
C LEU A 86 -2.38 7.50 -0.73
N VAL A 87 -2.61 6.24 -1.13
CA VAL A 87 -3.80 5.86 -1.93
C VAL A 87 -5.09 6.06 -1.13
N LEU A 88 -5.13 5.65 0.15
CA LEU A 88 -6.30 5.82 1.03
C LEU A 88 -6.57 7.26 1.48
N ALA A 89 -5.66 8.20 1.21
CA ALA A 89 -5.84 9.63 1.44
C ALA A 89 -6.40 10.37 0.20
N THR A 90 -6.61 9.64 -0.90
CA THR A 90 -7.36 10.09 -2.10
C THR A 90 -8.70 9.36 -2.17
N ASP A 91 -9.50 9.62 -3.21
CA ASP A 91 -10.75 8.87 -3.46
C ASP A 91 -10.54 7.42 -3.97
N TYR A 92 -9.28 6.99 -4.15
CA TYR A 92 -8.95 5.64 -4.59
C TYR A 92 -9.08 4.58 -3.49
N ARG A 93 -9.07 3.32 -3.91
CA ARG A 93 -9.23 2.16 -3.03
C ARG A 93 -8.13 1.14 -3.28
N LEU A 94 -7.71 0.48 -2.21
CA LEU A 94 -6.89 -0.72 -2.30
C LEU A 94 -7.75 -1.87 -2.84
N ILE A 95 -7.31 -2.51 -3.90
CA ILE A 95 -7.97 -3.66 -4.50
C ILE A 95 -7.24 -4.91 -4.01
N ASP A 96 -7.91 -5.72 -3.18
CA ASP A 96 -7.37 -7.02 -2.78
C ASP A 96 -7.35 -7.95 -3.98
N GLU A 97 -6.17 -8.48 -4.27
CA GLU A 97 -5.98 -9.53 -5.25
C GLU A 97 -5.07 -10.58 -4.64
N HIS A 98 -5.59 -11.80 -4.63
CA HIS A 98 -4.85 -12.98 -4.24
C HIS A 98 -3.80 -13.29 -5.34
N ARG A 99 -3.00 -14.36 -5.26
CA ARG A 99 -2.00 -14.72 -6.30
C ARG A 99 -0.85 -13.70 -6.49
N LEU A 100 -0.99 -12.46 -6.00
CA LEU A 100 0.05 -11.42 -5.84
C LEU A 100 0.70 -11.46 -4.43
N HIS A 101 0.53 -12.57 -3.71
CA HIS A 101 1.22 -12.87 -2.45
C HIS A 101 2.68 -13.29 -2.71
#